data_AF-A0A5J5IZ05-F1
#
_entry.id   AF-A0A5J5IZ05-F1
#
_cell.length_a   1.000
_cell.length_b   1.000
_cell.length_c   1.000
_cell.angle_alpha   90.00
_cell.angle_beta   90.00
_cell.angle_gamma   90.00
#
_symmetry.space_group_name_H-M   'P 1'
#
loop_
_entity.id
_entity.type
_entity.pdbx_description
1 polymer ?
#
loop_
_entity_poly.entity_id
_entity_poly.type
_entity_poly.pdbx_seq_one_letter_code
_entity_poly.pdbx_strand_id
1 'polypeptide(L)'
;MVDETDGVGETFDDSLRIALTVASQFGERISRLREQLARQREADARQEASELQARFDAERGAARAQLAVVNQPEWWTRAGAEDIAAVYETATAWRDHDDAAAAAHDTIRREVRDRYGVDVDRPGADPAAVAEALRNAERDRAEAREERRRSGGDLTASQILLATAEGRGRDADDAQTRAWEAEDPDTAAQADREAAVAAEDARAARESSTVAYDSVERRDAFARSLEGTASEQEVRGRVLADSGNAKHPREAVTTPTGRAPRLRKGRAGNTQQRDRGGLSR
;
A
#
# COMPACT_ATOMS: atom_id res chain seq x y z
N MET A 1 -8.60 15.13 120.48
CA MET A 1 -9.50 16.03 119.75
C MET A 1 -8.85 16.22 118.39
N VAL A 2 -9.03 15.30 117.44
CA VAL A 2 -10.23 14.98 116.62
C VAL A 2 -10.73 16.18 115.84
N ASP A 3 -10.58 16.04 114.53
CA ASP A 3 -11.17 16.66 113.34
C ASP A 3 -11.21 18.17 113.20
N GLU A 4 -10.59 18.63 112.11
CA GLU A 4 -11.29 19.36 111.03
C GLU A 4 -10.34 19.50 109.83
N THR A 5 -10.22 18.43 109.05
CA THR A 5 -9.79 18.49 107.65
C THR A 5 -10.81 17.72 106.82
N ASP A 6 -12.02 18.26 106.71
CA ASP A 6 -13.04 17.71 105.82
C ASP A 6 -13.84 18.87 105.21
N GLY A 7 -13.83 18.98 103.88
CA GLY A 7 -14.55 20.06 103.17
C GLY A 7 -13.95 20.54 101.85
N VAL A 8 -12.73 20.11 101.47
CA VAL A 8 -12.13 20.50 100.16
C VAL A 8 -12.15 19.34 99.14
N GLY A 9 -12.54 18.12 99.55
CA GLY A 9 -12.68 16.96 98.64
C GLY A 9 -14.04 16.83 97.97
N GLU A 10 -15.12 17.28 98.62
CA GLU A 10 -16.50 16.95 98.22
C GLU A 10 -17.04 17.84 97.07
N THR A 11 -16.55 19.08 96.93
CA THR A 11 -16.97 19.98 95.84
C THR A 11 -16.34 19.65 94.50
N PHE A 12 -15.18 18.98 94.50
CA PHE A 12 -14.55 18.52 93.27
C PHE A 12 -15.26 17.27 92.73
N ASP A 13 -15.75 16.37 93.58
CA ASP A 13 -16.42 15.15 93.13
C ASP A 13 -17.81 15.41 92.51
N ASP A 14 -18.59 16.34 93.09
CA ASP A 14 -19.90 16.73 92.54
C ASP A 14 -19.79 17.49 91.21
N SER A 15 -18.79 18.36 91.07
CA SER A 15 -18.52 19.06 89.82
C SER A 15 -18.01 18.12 88.71
N LEU A 16 -17.23 17.10 89.05
CA LEU A 16 -16.74 16.08 88.12
C LEU A 16 -17.88 15.15 87.66
N ARG A 17 -18.84 14.84 88.54
CA ARG A 17 -20.03 14.04 88.23
C ARG A 17 -21.01 14.77 87.33
N ILE A 18 -21.21 16.08 87.57
CA ILE A 18 -22.01 16.95 86.68
C ILE A 18 -21.32 17.11 85.33
N ALA A 19 -19.99 17.33 85.30
CA ALA A 19 -19.23 17.43 84.05
C ALA A 19 -19.25 16.13 83.22
N LEU A 20 -19.17 14.95 83.87
CA LEU A 20 -19.23 13.65 83.20
C LEU A 20 -20.62 13.35 82.61
N THR A 21 -21.68 13.83 83.26
CA THR A 21 -23.07 13.68 82.78
C THR A 21 -23.36 14.62 81.60
N VAL A 22 -22.77 15.81 81.60
CA VAL A 22 -22.84 16.74 80.46
C VAL A 22 -22.02 16.20 79.27
N ALA A 23 -20.82 15.64 79.52
CA ALA A 23 -19.97 15.06 78.48
C ALA A 23 -20.61 13.87 77.73
N SER A 24 -21.46 13.07 78.40
CA SER A 24 -22.12 11.92 77.80
C SER A 24 -23.25 12.31 76.81
N GLN A 25 -23.90 13.46 76.98
CA GLN A 25 -24.88 13.99 76.01
C GLN A 25 -24.24 14.58 74.75
N PHE A 26 -22.96 15.02 74.81
CA PHE A 26 -22.25 15.55 73.65
C PHE A 26 -21.70 14.44 72.72
N GLY A 27 -21.45 13.23 73.23
CA GLY A 27 -20.94 12.10 72.43
C GLY A 27 -21.88 11.65 71.30
N GLU A 28 -23.20 11.65 71.56
CA GLU A 28 -24.21 11.31 70.56
C GLU A 28 -24.29 12.38 69.45
N ARG A 29 -24.15 13.66 69.83
CA ARG A 29 -24.24 14.79 68.89
C ARG A 29 -22.98 14.91 68.01
N ILE A 30 -21.81 14.62 68.56
CA ILE A 30 -20.54 14.53 67.80
C ILE A 30 -20.57 13.37 66.81
N SER A 31 -21.20 12.25 67.17
CA SER A 31 -21.36 11.10 66.27
C SER A 31 -22.24 11.42 65.07
N ARG A 32 -23.38 12.10 65.27
CA ARG A 32 -24.26 12.56 64.18
C ARG A 32 -23.58 13.59 63.27
N LEU A 33 -22.77 14.50 63.82
CA LEU A 33 -22.00 15.46 63.02
C LEU A 33 -20.93 14.76 62.17
N ARG A 34 -20.20 13.79 62.73
CA ARG A 34 -19.24 12.96 61.96
C ARG A 34 -19.93 12.19 60.85
N GLU A 35 -21.10 11.62 61.13
CA GLU A 35 -21.90 10.90 60.15
C GLU A 35 -22.39 11.84 59.03
N GLN A 36 -22.88 13.03 59.37
CA GLN A 36 -23.30 14.03 58.39
C GLN A 36 -22.13 14.50 57.51
N LEU A 37 -20.97 14.80 58.11
CA LEU A 37 -19.77 15.17 57.36
C LEU A 37 -19.21 14.02 56.50
N ALA A 38 -19.40 12.77 56.92
CA ALA A 38 -19.04 11.60 56.12
C ALA A 38 -19.99 11.44 54.93
N ARG A 39 -21.31 11.55 55.16
CA ARG A 39 -22.33 11.52 54.11
C ARG A 39 -22.19 12.65 53.10
N GLN A 40 -21.85 13.85 53.57
CA GLN A 40 -21.62 15.00 52.69
C GLN A 40 -20.39 14.77 51.81
N ARG A 41 -19.26 14.34 52.39
CA ARG A 41 -18.06 13.97 51.62
C ARG A 41 -18.32 12.84 50.62
N GLU A 42 -19.10 11.83 51.00
CA GLU A 42 -19.52 10.77 50.08
C GLU A 42 -20.42 11.29 48.96
N ALA A 43 -21.35 12.21 49.26
CA ALA A 43 -22.23 12.81 48.26
C ALA A 43 -21.43 13.67 47.27
N ASP A 44 -20.51 14.51 47.77
CA ASP A 44 -19.63 15.35 46.97
C ASP A 44 -18.74 14.47 46.06
N ALA A 45 -18.11 13.42 46.62
CA ALA A 45 -17.29 12.49 45.84
C ALA A 45 -18.09 11.72 44.77
N ARG A 46 -19.34 11.34 45.06
CA ARG A 46 -20.23 10.70 44.06
C ARG A 46 -20.64 11.68 42.95
N GLN A 47 -20.86 12.95 43.28
CA GLN A 47 -21.16 13.99 42.30
C GLN A 47 -19.97 14.22 41.38
N GLU A 48 -18.77 14.43 41.94
CA GLU A 48 -17.53 14.59 41.17
C GLU A 48 -17.28 13.38 40.25
N ALA A 49 -17.45 12.15 40.76
CA ALA A 49 -17.32 10.94 39.95
C ALA A 49 -18.36 10.89 38.81
N SER A 50 -19.59 11.30 39.07
CA SER A 50 -20.67 11.34 38.06
C SER A 50 -20.38 12.39 36.98
N GLU A 51 -19.84 13.55 37.36
CA GLU A 51 -19.45 14.60 36.41
C GLU A 51 -18.29 14.18 35.52
N LEU A 52 -17.25 13.56 36.10
CA LEU A 52 -16.13 13.00 35.33
C LEU A 52 -16.60 11.91 34.36
N GLN A 53 -17.47 11.01 34.84
CA GLN A 53 -18.05 9.97 34.00
C GLN A 53 -18.88 10.56 32.85
N ALA A 54 -19.70 11.58 33.13
CA ALA A 54 -20.51 12.24 32.10
C ALA A 54 -19.64 12.91 31.02
N ARG A 55 -18.52 13.53 31.41
CA ARG A 55 -17.56 14.11 30.45
C ARG A 55 -16.89 13.03 29.60
N PHE A 56 -16.42 11.96 30.23
CA PHE A 56 -15.81 10.82 29.53
C PHE A 56 -16.79 10.19 28.53
N ASP A 57 -18.05 10.00 28.93
CA ASP A 57 -19.09 9.46 28.06
C ASP A 57 -19.41 10.39 26.88
N ALA A 58 -19.37 11.71 27.10
CA ALA A 58 -19.54 12.69 26.04
C ALA A 58 -18.37 12.65 25.03
N GLU A 59 -17.13 12.58 25.51
CA GLU A 59 -15.93 12.44 24.66
C GLU A 59 -15.98 11.15 23.84
N ARG A 60 -16.33 10.03 24.48
CA ARG A 60 -16.54 8.73 23.81
C ARG A 60 -17.64 8.81 22.75
N GLY A 61 -18.74 9.50 23.04
CA GLY A 61 -19.81 9.74 22.09
C GLY A 61 -19.36 10.52 20.85
N ALA A 62 -18.53 11.56 21.05
CA ALA A 62 -17.94 12.33 19.97
C ALA A 62 -16.96 11.50 19.12
N ALA A 63 -16.10 10.68 19.77
CA ALA A 63 -15.21 9.76 19.09
C ALA A 63 -15.99 8.75 18.21
N ARG A 64 -17.05 8.13 18.75
CA ARG A 64 -17.93 7.22 17.97
C ARG A 64 -18.53 7.90 16.73
N ALA A 65 -18.95 9.16 16.86
CA ALA A 65 -19.50 9.91 15.73
C ALA A 65 -18.46 10.14 14.62
N GLN A 66 -17.21 10.44 14.99
CA GLN A 66 -16.10 10.55 14.03
C GLN A 66 -15.78 9.22 13.35
N LEU A 67 -15.78 8.12 14.11
CA LEU A 67 -15.42 6.78 13.61
C LEU A 67 -16.53 6.14 12.76
N ALA A 68 -17.78 6.58 12.87
CA ALA A 68 -18.90 6.03 12.10
C ALA A 68 -18.67 6.08 10.58
N VAL A 69 -17.88 7.06 10.10
CA VAL A 69 -17.55 7.26 8.69
C VAL A 69 -16.81 6.07 8.07
N VAL A 70 -16.08 5.28 8.87
CA VAL A 70 -15.30 4.11 8.44
C VAL A 70 -16.19 3.02 7.82
N ASN A 71 -17.47 2.98 8.20
CA ASN A 71 -18.43 2.01 7.67
C ASN A 71 -19.03 2.42 6.32
N GLN A 72 -18.70 3.62 5.81
CA GLN A 72 -19.26 4.20 4.60
C GLN A 72 -18.31 3.95 3.41
N PRO A 73 -18.66 3.11 2.41
CA PRO A 73 -17.78 2.81 1.27
C PRO A 73 -17.37 4.05 0.45
N GLU A 74 -18.26 5.04 0.36
CA GLU A 74 -18.03 6.28 -0.39
C GLU A 74 -17.03 7.21 0.30
N TRP A 75 -16.83 7.08 1.61
CA TRP A 75 -15.77 7.81 2.32
C TRP A 75 -14.41 7.31 1.87
N TRP A 76 -14.21 5.99 1.88
CA TRP A 76 -12.96 5.37 1.44
C TRP A 76 -12.56 5.66 -0.02
N THR A 77 -13.52 6.08 -0.85
CA THR A 77 -13.26 6.48 -2.24
C THR A 77 -12.72 7.92 -2.34
N ARG A 78 -13.03 8.76 -1.35
CA ARG A 78 -12.71 10.20 -1.32
C ARG A 78 -11.64 10.56 -0.30
N ALA A 79 -11.51 9.79 0.77
CA ALA A 79 -10.57 10.01 1.86
C ALA A 79 -9.13 9.89 1.34
N GLY A 80 -8.31 10.88 1.66
CA GLY A 80 -6.86 10.80 1.44
C GLY A 80 -6.13 10.18 2.62
N ALA A 81 -4.82 10.02 2.49
CA ALA A 81 -3.94 9.52 3.57
C ALA A 81 -4.13 10.23 4.92
N GLU A 82 -4.28 11.55 4.92
CA GLU A 82 -4.45 12.34 6.16
C GLU A 82 -5.79 12.08 6.86
N ASP A 83 -6.88 11.97 6.09
CA ASP A 83 -8.20 11.68 6.65
C ASP A 83 -8.22 10.30 7.30
N ILE A 84 -7.62 9.31 6.63
CA ILE A 84 -7.51 7.94 7.14
C ILE A 84 -6.65 7.91 8.40
N ALA A 85 -5.52 8.63 8.41
CA ALA A 85 -4.63 8.70 9.57
C ALA A 85 -5.31 9.36 10.78
N ALA A 86 -6.05 10.45 10.59
CA ALA A 86 -6.77 11.12 11.66
C ALA A 86 -7.83 10.21 12.31
N VAL A 87 -8.60 9.48 11.49
CA VAL A 87 -9.61 8.54 11.98
C VAL A 87 -8.94 7.34 12.66
N TYR A 88 -7.79 6.88 12.16
CA TYR A 88 -6.98 5.84 12.79
C TYR A 88 -6.43 6.26 14.16
N GLU A 89 -5.97 7.50 14.30
CA GLU A 89 -5.52 8.06 15.57
C GLU A 89 -6.64 8.04 16.61
N THR A 90 -7.83 8.54 16.25
CA THR A 90 -9.02 8.48 17.11
C THR A 90 -9.38 7.03 17.47
N ALA A 91 -9.36 6.11 16.51
CA ALA A 91 -9.67 4.70 16.78
C ALA A 91 -8.66 4.08 17.75
N THR A 92 -7.37 4.38 17.58
CA THR A 92 -6.28 3.87 18.43
C THR A 92 -6.36 4.42 19.85
N ALA A 93 -6.70 5.70 20.00
CA ALA A 93 -6.86 6.32 21.31
C ALA A 93 -8.03 5.72 22.13
N TRP A 94 -9.07 5.22 21.46
CA TRP A 94 -10.30 4.78 22.12
C TRP A 94 -10.55 3.27 22.11
N ARG A 95 -9.81 2.47 21.33
CA ARG A 95 -10.06 1.03 21.16
C ARG A 95 -10.06 0.20 22.45
N ASP A 96 -9.31 0.63 23.46
CA ASP A 96 -9.23 -0.07 24.76
C ASP A 96 -10.39 0.29 25.71
N HIS A 97 -11.22 1.28 25.33
CA HIS A 97 -12.29 1.83 26.15
C HIS A 97 -13.67 1.78 25.46
N ASP A 98 -13.71 1.42 24.18
CA ASP A 98 -14.92 1.43 23.36
C ASP A 98 -14.91 0.36 22.25
N ASP A 99 -15.91 -0.53 22.27
CA ASP A 99 -16.02 -1.62 21.30
C ASP A 99 -16.25 -1.12 19.86
N ALA A 100 -16.94 0.01 19.67
CA ALA A 100 -17.15 0.57 18.34
C ALA A 100 -15.85 1.19 17.79
N ALA A 101 -15.02 1.76 18.66
CA ALA A 101 -13.68 2.20 18.28
C ALA A 101 -12.76 1.03 17.92
N ALA A 102 -12.82 -0.07 18.67
CA ALA A 102 -12.08 -1.29 18.33
C ALA A 102 -12.52 -1.86 16.96
N ALA A 103 -13.82 -1.91 16.69
CA ALA A 103 -14.36 -2.36 15.40
C ALA A 103 -13.96 -1.44 14.23
N ALA A 104 -13.94 -0.11 14.47
CA ALA A 104 -13.46 0.86 13.49
C ALA A 104 -11.97 0.66 13.21
N HIS A 105 -11.15 0.46 14.26
CA HIS A 105 -9.73 0.16 14.14
C HIS A 105 -9.48 -1.08 13.25
N ASP A 106 -10.21 -2.18 13.49
CA ASP A 106 -10.10 -3.39 12.68
C ASP A 106 -10.50 -3.20 11.22
N THR A 107 -11.53 -2.38 10.98
CA THR A 107 -11.94 -2.04 9.61
C THR A 107 -10.88 -1.19 8.91
N ILE A 108 -10.33 -0.19 9.59
CA ILE A 108 -9.24 0.63 9.06
C ILE A 108 -8.04 -0.25 8.72
N ARG A 109 -7.63 -1.14 9.64
CA ARG A 109 -6.52 -2.07 9.41
C ARG A 109 -6.70 -2.91 8.16
N ARG A 110 -7.89 -3.49 7.96
CA ARG A 110 -8.22 -4.30 6.78
C ARG A 110 -8.17 -3.45 5.50
N GLU A 111 -8.88 -2.33 5.48
CA GLU A 111 -8.96 -1.46 4.31
C GLU A 111 -7.61 -0.82 3.97
N VAL A 112 -6.79 -0.50 4.97
CA VAL A 112 -5.43 0.04 4.76
C VAL A 112 -4.48 -1.04 4.25
N ARG A 113 -4.59 -2.29 4.74
CA ARG A 113 -3.80 -3.40 4.19
C ARG A 113 -4.21 -3.72 2.74
N ASP A 114 -5.50 -3.86 2.47
CA ASP A 114 -6.01 -4.22 1.15
C ASP A 114 -5.81 -3.08 0.13
N ARG A 115 -6.16 -1.87 0.59
CA ARG A 115 -5.95 -0.55 -0.03
C ARG A 115 -4.51 -0.29 -0.39
N TYR A 116 -3.72 -0.24 0.66
CA TYR A 116 -2.42 0.44 0.70
C TYR A 116 -1.23 -0.52 0.77
N GLY A 117 -1.43 -1.77 1.18
CA GLY A 117 -0.35 -2.70 1.51
C GLY A 117 0.37 -2.34 2.82
N VAL A 118 -0.20 -1.41 3.60
CA VAL A 118 0.38 -0.90 4.84
C VAL A 118 -0.20 -1.69 6.00
N ASP A 119 0.66 -2.11 6.93
CA ASP A 119 0.25 -2.77 8.17
C ASP A 119 0.30 -1.77 9.33
N VAL A 120 -0.87 -1.36 9.82
CA VAL A 120 -1.00 -0.33 10.86
C VAL A 120 -0.66 -0.86 12.26
N ASP A 121 -0.68 -2.17 12.49
CA ASP A 121 -0.37 -2.78 13.79
C ASP A 121 1.07 -3.24 13.91
N ARG A 122 1.93 -2.84 12.98
CA ARG A 122 3.35 -3.17 13.06
C ARG A 122 3.92 -2.62 14.37
N PRO A 123 4.71 -3.40 15.14
CA PRO A 123 5.34 -2.89 16.36
C PRO A 123 6.12 -1.59 16.07
N GLY A 124 5.78 -0.51 16.79
CA GLY A 124 6.37 0.82 16.59
C GLY A 124 5.67 1.70 15.53
N ALA A 125 4.56 1.26 14.94
CA ALA A 125 3.71 2.10 14.10
C ALA A 125 2.89 3.03 15.02
N ASP A 126 3.39 4.24 15.23
CA ASP A 126 2.57 5.32 15.77
C ASP A 126 1.67 5.92 14.65
N PRO A 127 0.65 6.72 14.99
CA PRO A 127 -0.23 7.33 14.00
C PRO A 127 0.51 8.17 12.94
N ALA A 128 1.63 8.80 13.29
CA ALA A 128 2.41 9.62 12.37
C ALA A 128 3.16 8.76 11.33
N ALA A 129 3.73 7.63 11.76
CA ALA A 129 4.36 6.66 10.88
C ALA A 129 3.36 6.02 9.92
N VAL A 130 2.14 5.73 10.38
CA VAL A 130 1.04 5.25 9.51
C VAL A 130 0.66 6.31 8.48
N ALA A 131 0.53 7.58 8.88
CA ALA A 131 0.26 8.68 7.95
C ALA A 131 1.35 8.80 6.87
N GLU A 132 2.62 8.70 7.25
CA GLU A 132 3.74 8.72 6.32
C GLU A 132 3.72 7.52 5.35
N ALA A 133 3.50 6.32 5.87
CA ALA A 133 3.40 5.12 5.06
C ALA A 133 2.25 5.20 4.05
N LEU A 134 1.10 5.75 4.44
CA LEU A 134 -0.02 6.01 3.54
C LEU A 134 0.33 7.02 2.45
N ARG A 135 0.96 8.15 2.79
CA ARG A 135 1.44 9.14 1.82
C ARG A 135 2.43 8.53 0.82
N ASN A 136 3.34 7.68 1.29
CA ASN A 136 4.32 7.00 0.44
C ASN A 136 3.60 6.05 -0.53
N ALA A 137 2.69 5.22 -0.02
CA ALA A 137 1.90 4.31 -0.84
C ALA A 137 1.02 5.03 -1.88
N GLU A 138 0.46 6.19 -1.57
CA GLU A 138 -0.27 7.01 -2.54
C GLU A 138 0.62 7.53 -3.66
N ARG A 139 1.83 8.01 -3.34
CA ARG A 139 2.79 8.49 -4.34
C ARG A 139 3.26 7.35 -5.23
N ASP A 140 3.62 6.21 -4.66
CA ASP A 140 4.05 5.03 -5.40
C ASP A 140 2.96 4.55 -6.37
N ARG A 141 1.68 4.59 -5.93
CA ARG A 141 0.55 4.27 -6.81
C ARG A 141 0.35 5.29 -7.91
N ALA A 142 0.48 6.57 -7.63
CA ALA A 142 0.35 7.63 -8.63
C ALA A 142 1.45 7.48 -9.69
N GLU A 143 2.68 7.23 -9.28
CA GLU A 143 3.81 6.96 -10.16
C GLU A 143 3.58 5.69 -11.00
N ALA A 144 3.16 4.59 -10.39
CA ALA A 144 2.86 3.35 -11.11
C ALA A 144 1.68 3.48 -12.10
N ARG A 145 0.71 4.38 -11.85
CA ARG A 145 -0.36 4.69 -12.81
C ARG A 145 0.16 5.49 -13.98
N GLU A 146 0.99 6.49 -13.70
CA GLU A 146 1.60 7.33 -14.70
C GLU A 146 2.56 6.53 -15.60
N GLU A 147 3.35 5.62 -15.02
CA GLU A 147 4.24 4.74 -15.78
C GLU A 147 3.46 3.78 -16.68
N ARG A 148 2.36 3.22 -16.19
CA ARG A 148 1.44 2.41 -17.03
C ARG A 148 0.84 3.23 -18.16
N ARG A 149 0.50 4.50 -17.92
CA ARG A 149 -0.02 5.42 -18.94
C ARG A 149 1.03 5.71 -20.01
N ARG A 150 2.29 5.97 -19.61
CA ARG A 150 3.42 6.16 -20.53
C ARG A 150 3.66 4.90 -21.36
N SER A 151 3.84 3.75 -20.69
CA SER A 151 4.02 2.45 -21.35
C SER A 151 2.90 2.12 -22.34
N GLY A 152 1.64 2.41 -21.98
CA GLY A 152 0.50 2.22 -22.86
C GLY A 152 0.52 3.15 -24.09
N GLY A 153 0.95 4.40 -23.90
CA GLY A 153 1.18 5.36 -24.98
C GLY A 153 2.28 4.89 -25.93
N ASP A 154 3.41 4.44 -25.40
CA ASP A 154 4.56 3.97 -26.18
C ASP A 154 4.23 2.71 -26.99
N LEU A 155 3.44 1.79 -26.42
CA LEU A 155 2.94 0.63 -27.13
C LEU A 155 2.05 1.03 -28.32
N THR A 156 1.14 1.99 -28.10
CA THR A 156 0.26 2.50 -29.15
C THR A 156 1.05 3.17 -30.27
N ALA A 157 2.02 4.02 -29.92
CA ALA A 157 2.91 4.67 -30.88
C ALA A 157 3.71 3.63 -31.69
N SER A 158 4.25 2.60 -31.02
CA SER A 158 4.96 1.50 -31.67
C SER A 158 4.09 0.75 -32.67
N GLN A 159 2.82 0.49 -32.33
CA GLN A 159 1.86 -0.18 -33.22
C GLN A 159 1.53 0.66 -34.47
N ILE A 160 1.39 1.99 -34.32
CA ILE A 160 1.15 2.90 -35.44
C ILE A 160 2.34 2.92 -36.40
N LEU A 161 3.57 2.98 -35.86
CA LEU A 161 4.79 2.94 -36.67
C LEU A 161 4.89 1.62 -37.43
N LEU A 162 4.59 0.50 -36.78
CA LEU A 162 4.54 -0.81 -37.44
C LEU A 162 3.53 -0.82 -38.58
N ALA A 163 2.27 -0.44 -38.32
CA ALA A 163 1.23 -0.41 -39.35
C ALA A 163 1.59 0.50 -40.54
N THR A 164 2.28 1.61 -40.26
CA THR A 164 2.79 2.53 -41.29
C THR A 164 3.88 1.87 -42.14
N ALA A 165 4.84 1.18 -41.51
CA ALA A 165 5.87 0.42 -42.21
C ALA A 165 5.29 -0.71 -43.07
N GLU A 166 4.22 -1.37 -42.60
CA GLU A 166 3.51 -2.40 -43.36
C GLU A 166 2.73 -1.84 -44.54
N GLY A 167 2.09 -0.66 -44.38
CA GLY A 167 1.45 0.05 -45.48
C GLY A 167 2.44 0.40 -46.58
N ARG A 168 3.53 1.09 -46.21
CA ARG A 168 4.62 1.47 -47.11
C ARG A 168 5.26 0.27 -47.82
N GLY A 169 5.37 -0.86 -47.11
CA GLY A 169 5.86 -2.11 -47.68
C GLY A 169 4.97 -2.62 -48.81
N ARG A 170 3.65 -2.59 -48.63
CA ARG A 170 2.69 -2.98 -49.68
C ARG A 170 2.74 -2.03 -50.87
N ASP A 171 2.81 -0.72 -50.63
CA ASP A 171 2.94 0.27 -51.70
C ASP A 171 4.19 0.05 -52.57
N ALA A 172 5.30 -0.35 -51.95
CA ALA A 172 6.54 -0.69 -52.64
C ALA A 172 6.40 -1.97 -53.48
N ASP A 173 5.76 -3.02 -52.95
CA ASP A 173 5.52 -4.27 -53.67
C ASP A 173 4.58 -4.04 -54.88
N ASP A 174 3.55 -3.23 -54.71
CA ASP A 174 2.61 -2.84 -55.78
C ASP A 174 3.31 -1.99 -56.86
N ALA A 175 4.17 -1.05 -56.46
CA ALA A 175 4.95 -0.24 -57.41
C ALA A 175 5.95 -1.09 -58.21
N GLN A 176 6.60 -2.05 -57.54
CA GLN A 176 7.49 -3.00 -58.20
C GLN A 176 6.73 -3.91 -59.18
N THR A 177 5.52 -4.34 -58.82
CA THR A 177 4.66 -5.13 -59.72
C THR A 177 4.29 -4.31 -60.96
N ARG A 178 3.86 -3.06 -60.78
CA ARG A 178 3.56 -2.15 -61.91
C ARG A 178 4.77 -1.90 -62.82
N ALA A 179 5.96 -1.75 -62.25
CA ALA A 179 7.19 -1.62 -63.02
C ALA A 179 7.50 -2.87 -63.85
N TRP A 180 7.23 -4.06 -63.30
CA TRP A 180 7.42 -5.33 -63.99
C TRP A 180 6.40 -5.58 -65.10
N GLU A 181 5.17 -5.08 -64.94
CA GLU A 181 4.08 -5.20 -65.91
C GLU A 181 4.12 -4.13 -67.02
N ALA A 182 4.92 -3.08 -66.86
CA ALA A 182 4.99 -1.99 -67.83
C ALA A 182 5.66 -2.43 -69.14
N GLU A 183 4.91 -2.43 -70.23
CA GLU A 183 5.39 -2.86 -71.55
C GLU A 183 6.04 -1.72 -72.37
N ASP A 184 5.56 -0.48 -72.20
CA ASP A 184 6.09 0.67 -72.93
C ASP A 184 7.36 1.24 -72.25
N PRO A 185 8.45 1.55 -73.00
CA PRO A 185 9.72 1.96 -72.41
C PRO A 185 9.66 3.22 -71.53
N ASP A 186 8.84 4.21 -71.91
CA ASP A 186 8.72 5.46 -71.16
C ASP A 186 7.90 5.23 -69.88
N THR A 187 6.86 4.41 -69.97
CA THR A 187 6.06 3.99 -68.80
C THR A 187 6.85 3.10 -67.84
N ALA A 188 7.70 2.20 -68.35
CA ALA A 188 8.56 1.34 -67.55
C ALA A 188 9.62 2.17 -66.81
N ALA A 189 10.26 3.11 -67.50
CA ALA A 189 11.23 4.00 -66.86
C ALA A 189 10.59 4.88 -65.77
N GLN A 190 9.32 5.27 -65.93
CA GLN A 190 8.60 5.99 -64.89
C GLN A 190 8.21 5.10 -63.71
N ALA A 191 7.67 3.91 -63.98
CA ALA A 191 7.29 2.95 -62.96
C ALA A 191 8.50 2.46 -62.14
N ASP A 192 9.68 2.30 -62.75
CA ASP A 192 10.94 1.99 -62.06
C ASP A 192 11.34 3.10 -61.08
N ARG A 193 11.19 4.37 -61.46
CA ARG A 193 11.47 5.51 -60.57
C ARG A 193 10.49 5.53 -59.39
N GLU A 194 9.20 5.30 -59.65
CA GLU A 194 8.18 5.22 -58.61
C GLU A 194 8.43 4.05 -57.65
N ALA A 195 8.82 2.89 -58.17
CA ALA A 195 9.18 1.71 -57.38
C ALA A 195 10.42 1.97 -56.51
N ALA A 196 11.43 2.68 -57.04
CA ALA A 196 12.61 3.06 -56.28
C ALA A 196 12.27 4.00 -55.10
N VAL A 197 11.42 5.01 -55.34
CA VAL A 197 10.96 5.93 -54.28
C VAL A 197 10.14 5.18 -53.22
N ALA A 198 9.19 4.35 -53.64
CA ALA A 198 8.37 3.57 -52.72
C ALA A 198 9.21 2.58 -51.88
N ALA A 199 10.25 1.99 -52.48
CA ALA A 199 11.18 1.11 -51.78
C ALA A 199 12.03 1.86 -50.73
N GLU A 200 12.45 3.10 -51.02
CA GLU A 200 13.15 3.96 -50.06
C GLU A 200 12.23 4.35 -48.90
N ASP A 201 11.01 4.79 -49.21
CA ASP A 201 9.99 5.15 -48.23
C ASP A 201 9.61 3.98 -47.31
N ALA A 202 9.57 2.76 -47.85
CA ALA A 202 9.36 1.55 -47.09
C ALA A 202 10.55 1.20 -46.20
N ARG A 203 11.80 1.39 -46.67
CA ARG A 203 12.99 1.22 -45.84
C ARG A 203 13.01 2.20 -44.68
N ALA A 204 12.79 3.49 -44.94
CA ALA A 204 12.76 4.52 -43.91
C ALA A 204 11.69 4.26 -42.84
N ALA A 205 10.48 3.83 -43.25
CA ALA A 205 9.41 3.49 -42.32
C ALA A 205 9.74 2.25 -41.47
N ARG A 206 10.39 1.23 -42.05
CA ARG A 206 10.87 0.05 -41.31
C ARG A 206 11.95 0.41 -40.31
N GLU A 207 12.95 1.20 -40.71
CA GLU A 207 14.03 1.64 -39.81
C GLU A 207 13.44 2.40 -38.61
N SER A 208 12.53 3.34 -38.85
CA SER A 208 11.81 4.06 -37.79
C SER A 208 11.04 3.12 -36.86
N SER A 209 10.33 2.13 -37.42
CA SER A 209 9.62 1.11 -36.62
C SER A 209 10.56 0.22 -35.80
N THR A 210 11.71 -0.19 -36.35
CA THR A 210 12.71 -1.00 -35.64
C THR A 210 13.35 -0.23 -34.49
N VAL A 211 13.67 1.05 -34.68
CA VAL A 211 14.23 1.92 -33.64
C VAL A 211 13.23 2.12 -32.49
N ALA A 212 11.93 2.26 -32.81
CA ALA A 212 10.90 2.34 -31.78
C ALA A 212 10.67 1.00 -31.05
N TYR A 213 10.79 -0.13 -31.75
CA TYR A 213 10.62 -1.47 -31.17
C TYR A 213 11.81 -1.89 -30.27
N ASP A 214 13.05 -1.55 -30.63
CA ASP A 214 14.28 -1.82 -29.85
C ASP A 214 14.95 -0.53 -29.35
N SER A 215 14.16 0.37 -28.76
CA SER A 215 14.68 1.63 -28.21
C SER A 215 15.59 1.37 -27.00
N VAL A 216 16.59 2.24 -26.82
CA VAL A 216 17.49 2.21 -25.66
C VAL A 216 16.68 2.43 -24.37
N GLU A 217 15.68 3.30 -24.42
CA GLU A 217 14.76 3.60 -23.33
C GLU A 217 13.99 2.35 -22.86
N ARG A 218 13.57 1.48 -23.77
CA ARG A 218 12.89 0.21 -23.42
C ARG A 218 13.82 -0.74 -22.68
N ARG A 219 15.09 -0.81 -23.11
CA ARG A 219 16.13 -1.64 -22.48
C ARG A 219 16.52 -1.11 -21.10
N ASP A 220 16.59 0.21 -20.95
CA ASP A 220 16.85 0.85 -19.66
C ASP A 220 15.67 0.66 -18.71
N ALA A 221 14.42 0.78 -19.18
CA ALA A 221 13.24 0.49 -18.36
C ALA A 221 13.20 -0.97 -17.90
N PHE A 222 13.54 -1.92 -18.79
CA PHE A 222 13.66 -3.33 -18.43
C PHE A 222 14.77 -3.56 -17.41
N ALA A 223 15.95 -2.93 -17.58
CA ALA A 223 17.05 -3.02 -16.63
C ALA A 223 16.65 -2.49 -15.24
N ARG A 224 16.02 -1.30 -15.17
CA ARG A 224 15.51 -0.71 -13.93
C ARG A 224 14.47 -1.60 -13.24
N SER A 225 13.62 -2.28 -13.99
CA SER A 225 12.63 -3.21 -13.42
C SER A 225 13.27 -4.41 -12.70
N LEU A 226 14.54 -4.70 -12.99
CA LEU A 226 15.30 -5.80 -12.38
C LEU A 226 16.21 -5.33 -11.23
N GLU A 227 16.37 -4.02 -11.02
CA GLU A 227 17.14 -3.49 -9.90
C GLU A 227 16.49 -3.87 -8.56
N GLY A 228 17.29 -4.37 -7.61
CA GLY A 228 16.82 -4.83 -6.30
C GLY A 228 16.24 -6.25 -6.25
N THR A 229 15.98 -6.89 -7.40
CA THR A 229 15.50 -8.30 -7.46
C THR A 229 16.52 -9.27 -8.06
N ALA A 230 17.53 -8.77 -8.76
CA ALA A 230 18.61 -9.57 -9.34
C ALA A 230 19.97 -8.91 -9.11
N SER A 231 21.04 -9.71 -9.16
CA SER A 231 22.40 -9.17 -9.16
C SER A 231 22.69 -8.38 -10.43
N GLU A 232 23.59 -7.40 -10.37
CA GLU A 232 23.96 -6.56 -11.53
C GLU A 232 24.42 -7.40 -12.75
N GLN A 233 25.06 -8.55 -12.49
CA GLN A 233 25.50 -9.47 -13.54
C GLN A 233 24.33 -10.23 -14.18
N GLU A 234 23.32 -10.60 -13.39
CA GLU A 234 22.08 -11.20 -13.91
C GLU A 234 21.22 -10.18 -14.67
N VAL A 235 21.14 -8.93 -14.21
CA VAL A 235 20.48 -7.84 -14.93
C VAL A 235 21.12 -7.69 -16.31
N ARG A 236 22.46 -7.56 -16.37
CA ARG A 236 23.19 -7.49 -17.64
C ARG A 236 22.96 -8.70 -18.54
N GLY A 237 22.97 -9.91 -17.97
CA GLY A 237 22.70 -11.14 -18.72
C GLY A 237 21.29 -11.19 -19.31
N ARG A 238 20.29 -10.73 -18.56
CA ARG A 238 18.90 -10.68 -19.01
C ARG A 238 18.66 -9.58 -20.04
N VAL A 239 19.24 -8.39 -19.87
CA VAL A 239 19.18 -7.30 -20.85
C VAL A 239 19.83 -7.73 -22.17
N LEU A 240 20.94 -8.45 -22.12
CA LEU A 240 21.60 -8.99 -23.32
C LEU A 240 20.74 -10.04 -24.03
N ALA A 241 20.08 -10.92 -23.26
CA ALA A 241 19.16 -11.91 -23.82
C ALA A 241 17.90 -11.26 -24.42
N ASP A 242 17.35 -10.25 -23.76
CA ASP A 242 16.21 -9.45 -24.23
C ASP A 242 16.53 -8.74 -25.55
N SER A 243 17.72 -8.15 -25.66
CA SER A 243 18.23 -7.56 -26.92
C SER A 243 18.30 -8.59 -28.06
N GLY A 244 18.60 -9.85 -27.75
CA GLY A 244 18.58 -10.95 -28.74
C GLY A 244 17.18 -11.38 -29.18
N ASN A 245 16.18 -11.18 -28.32
CA ASN A 245 14.77 -11.49 -28.55
C ASN A 245 13.98 -10.31 -29.15
N ALA A 246 14.49 -9.08 -29.05
CA ALA A 246 13.88 -7.85 -29.57
C ALA A 246 13.90 -7.74 -31.11
N LYS A 247 14.30 -8.79 -31.83
CA LYS A 247 14.22 -8.81 -33.30
C LYS A 247 12.77 -8.68 -33.75
N HIS A 248 12.55 -7.78 -34.71
CA HIS A 248 11.23 -7.55 -35.29
C HIS A 248 10.63 -8.88 -35.80
N PRO A 249 9.32 -9.17 -35.63
CA PRO A 249 8.73 -10.47 -35.99
C PRO A 249 9.02 -10.93 -37.43
N ARG A 250 9.16 -9.99 -38.37
CA ARG A 250 9.58 -10.30 -39.75
C ARG A 250 11.04 -10.71 -39.90
N GLU A 251 11.95 -10.22 -39.06
CA GLU A 251 13.35 -10.65 -39.06
C GLU A 251 13.54 -12.06 -38.51
N ALA A 252 12.60 -12.52 -37.66
CA ALA A 252 12.60 -13.90 -37.19
C ALA A 252 12.19 -14.90 -38.30
N VAL A 253 11.44 -14.46 -39.31
CA VAL A 253 11.01 -15.29 -40.46
C VAL A 253 11.89 -15.11 -41.69
N THR A 254 12.73 -14.07 -41.76
CA THR A 254 13.79 -14.00 -42.76
C THR A 254 14.94 -14.94 -42.37
N THR A 255 14.81 -16.22 -42.75
CA THR A 255 15.95 -17.15 -42.69
C THR A 255 17.12 -16.54 -43.48
N PRO A 256 18.27 -16.23 -42.86
CA PRO A 256 19.44 -15.88 -43.63
C PRO A 256 19.79 -17.10 -44.49
N THR A 257 19.96 -16.89 -45.79
CA THR A 257 20.44 -17.88 -46.76
C THR A 257 21.94 -18.15 -46.52
N GLY A 258 22.28 -18.58 -45.31
CA GLY A 258 23.62 -18.80 -44.81
C GLY A 258 23.75 -20.20 -44.25
N ARG A 259 24.67 -20.98 -44.83
CA ARG A 259 24.98 -22.39 -44.56
C ARG A 259 24.81 -22.77 -43.08
N ALA A 260 23.84 -23.67 -42.80
CA ALA A 260 23.62 -24.20 -41.47
C ALA A 260 24.92 -24.77 -40.87
N PRO A 261 25.24 -24.46 -39.60
CA PRO A 261 26.46 -24.96 -38.97
C PRO A 261 26.36 -26.48 -38.86
N ARG A 262 27.29 -27.18 -39.53
CA ARG A 262 27.36 -28.64 -39.51
C ARG A 262 27.62 -29.09 -38.07
N LEU A 263 26.66 -29.85 -37.53
CA LEU A 263 26.79 -30.55 -36.26
C LEU A 263 28.05 -31.43 -36.31
N ARG A 264 29.09 -31.10 -35.54
CA ARG A 264 30.22 -32.01 -35.35
C ARG A 264 29.71 -33.21 -34.55
N LYS A 265 29.68 -34.37 -35.20
CA LYS A 265 29.29 -35.67 -34.61
C LYS A 265 30.16 -35.95 -33.39
N GLY A 266 29.60 -35.72 -32.19
CA GLY A 266 30.18 -36.15 -30.92
C GLY A 266 30.17 -37.68 -30.83
N ARG A 267 31.32 -38.25 -30.48
CA ARG A 267 31.55 -39.69 -30.29
C ARG A 267 30.66 -40.21 -29.17
N ALA A 268 29.92 -41.28 -29.44
CA ALA A 268 29.08 -41.97 -28.46
C ALA A 268 29.89 -42.41 -27.23
N GLY A 269 29.39 -42.07 -26.03
CA GLY A 269 29.95 -42.47 -24.75
C GLY A 269 28.84 -42.71 -23.72
N ASN A 270 28.62 -43.99 -23.42
CA ASN A 270 27.87 -44.61 -22.33
C ASN A 270 26.48 -44.10 -21.92
N THR A 271 25.47 -44.82 -22.42
CA THR A 271 24.18 -45.09 -21.78
C THR A 271 24.33 -45.51 -20.32
N GLN A 272 23.80 -44.70 -19.40
CA GLN A 272 23.41 -45.16 -18.06
C GLN A 272 22.00 -45.77 -18.14
N GLN A 273 21.95 -47.09 -18.13
CA GLN A 273 20.73 -47.89 -18.03
C GLN A 273 20.15 -47.71 -16.62
N ARG A 274 18.98 -47.05 -16.52
CA ARG A 274 18.18 -47.02 -15.29
C ARG A 274 17.29 -48.26 -15.26
N ASP A 275 17.60 -49.15 -14.33
CA ASP A 275 16.88 -50.39 -14.07
C ASP A 275 15.47 -50.08 -13.55
N ARG A 276 14.44 -50.63 -14.21
CA ARG A 276 13.04 -50.53 -13.74
C ARG A 276 12.79 -51.72 -12.81
N GLY A 277 12.62 -51.40 -11.53
CA GLY A 277 12.21 -52.35 -10.49
C GLY A 277 10.96 -53.14 -10.88
N GLY A 278 11.06 -54.45 -10.68
CA GLY A 278 10.16 -55.47 -11.19
C GLY A 278 8.81 -55.58 -10.51
N LEU A 279 7.87 -56.12 -11.28
CA LEU A 279 6.59 -56.68 -10.85
C LEU A 279 6.82 -58.07 -10.21
N SER A 280 6.28 -58.25 -9.02
CA SER A 280 5.99 -59.53 -8.35
C SER A 280 4.91 -59.18 -7.31
N ARG A 281 3.76 -59.81 -7.20
CA ARG A 281 3.19 -61.04 -7.75
C ARG A 281 1.67 -60.92 -7.64
#